data_AF-A0A0W0YPQ6-F1
#
_entry.id   AF-A0A0W0YPQ6-F1
#
_cell.length_a   1.000
_cell.length_b   1.000
_cell.length_c   1.000
_cell.angle_alpha   90.00
_cell.angle_beta   90.00
_cell.angle_gamma   90.00
#
_symmetry.space_group_name_H-M   'P 1'
#
loop_
_entity.id
_entity.type
_entity.pdbx_description
1 polymer ?
#
loop_
_entity_poly.entity_id
_entity_poly.type
_entity_poly.pdbx_seq_one_letter_code
_entity_poly.pdbx_strand_id
1 'polypeptide(L)'
;MISTLKTLAVLDTKNHESHTLPLSCYLYELLLSRSQNRINEYVFPGKGAAGHIIEPRKQMTNVTKLSGIHFTVHDLRRTFITIAEGLDISAYALKRLMNHKMSGDITAGYIVTDVERLRRPMQQITDYFLKCMSVQPSATVLEIQLQQGEAHAKQPVSQLP
;
A
#
# COMPACT_ATOMS: atom_id res chain seq x y z
N MET A 1 -8.08 -11.56 5.71
CA MET A 1 -7.04 -12.57 5.47
C MET A 1 -6.23 -12.15 4.26
N ILE A 2 -4.90 -12.01 4.40
CA ILE A 2 -4.02 -11.77 3.26
C ILE A 2 -4.00 -13.07 2.44
N SER A 3 -4.49 -13.02 1.20
CA SER A 3 -4.54 -14.18 0.31
C SER A 3 -3.11 -14.61 -0.05
N THR A 4 -2.74 -15.84 0.33
CA THR A 4 -1.37 -16.32 0.51
C THR A 4 -0.58 -16.64 -0.77
N LEU A 5 -1.13 -16.49 -1.97
CA LEU A 5 -0.46 -16.94 -3.21
C LEU A 5 -0.25 -15.88 -4.29
N LYS A 6 -0.62 -14.62 -4.05
CA LYS A 6 -0.59 -13.60 -5.10
C LYS A 6 0.76 -12.88 -5.10
N THR A 7 1.56 -13.13 -6.11
CA THR A 7 2.88 -12.51 -6.33
C THR A 7 2.99 -12.02 -7.76
N LEU A 8 3.91 -11.07 -7.97
CA LEU A 8 4.33 -10.60 -9.29
C LEU A 8 5.82 -10.93 -9.45
N ALA A 9 6.14 -11.73 -10.46
CA ALA A 9 7.52 -12.01 -10.85
C ALA A 9 7.90 -11.11 -12.03
N VAL A 10 8.93 -10.28 -11.84
CA VAL A 10 9.58 -9.54 -12.91
C VAL A 10 10.82 -10.31 -13.30
N LEU A 11 10.78 -10.92 -14.49
CA LEU A 11 11.89 -11.68 -15.04
C LEU A 11 12.96 -10.74 -15.62
N ASP A 12 14.21 -11.20 -15.61
CA ASP A 12 15.38 -10.49 -16.17
C ASP A 12 15.44 -9.00 -15.78
N THR A 13 15.51 -8.75 -14.48
CA THR A 13 15.68 -7.38 -13.99
C THR A 13 17.07 -6.84 -14.34
N LYS A 14 17.32 -5.54 -14.11
CA LYS A 14 18.66 -4.91 -14.32
C LYS A 14 19.82 -5.61 -13.61
N ASN A 15 19.52 -6.50 -12.66
CA ASN A 15 20.49 -7.28 -11.91
C ASN A 15 20.72 -8.68 -12.50
N HIS A 16 20.07 -9.03 -13.62
CA HIS A 16 19.98 -10.38 -14.21
C HIS A 16 19.41 -11.45 -13.26
N GLU A 17 18.65 -11.00 -12.25
CA GLU A 17 17.96 -11.85 -11.30
C GLU A 17 16.46 -11.59 -11.40
N SER A 18 15.66 -12.66 -11.33
CA SER A 18 14.22 -12.56 -11.22
C SER A 18 13.84 -11.91 -9.89
N HIS A 19 12.92 -10.95 -9.94
CA HIS A 19 12.45 -10.25 -8.76
C HIS A 19 10.98 -10.56 -8.49
N THR A 20 10.71 -11.25 -7.39
CA THR A 20 9.35 -11.61 -6.98
C THR A 20 8.88 -10.70 -5.85
N LEU A 21 7.74 -10.03 -6.07
CA LEU A 21 7.09 -9.16 -5.11
C LEU A 21 5.75 -9.77 -4.66
N PRO A 22 5.38 -9.63 -3.38
CA PRO A 22 4.02 -9.92 -2.96
C PRO A 22 3.08 -8.84 -3.49
N LEU A 23 1.88 -9.22 -3.90
CA LEU A 23 0.81 -8.28 -4.21
C LEU A 23 0.01 -7.99 -2.94
N SER A 24 -0.18 -6.71 -2.61
CA SER A 24 -1.19 -6.33 -1.62
C SER A 24 -2.59 -6.62 -2.16
N CYS A 25 -3.59 -6.71 -1.27
CA CYS A 25 -4.97 -6.97 -1.68
C CYS A 25 -5.44 -5.96 -2.74
N TYR A 26 -5.20 -4.67 -2.52
CA TYR A 26 -5.59 -3.62 -3.46
C TYR A 26 -4.88 -3.74 -4.82
N LEU A 27 -3.56 -3.99 -4.82
CA LEU A 27 -2.82 -4.11 -6.07
C LEU A 27 -3.26 -5.34 -6.87
N TYR A 28 -3.56 -6.45 -6.20
CA TYR A 28 -4.11 -7.63 -6.85
C TYR A 28 -5.45 -7.34 -7.53
N GLU A 29 -6.40 -6.74 -6.81
CA GLU A 29 -7.72 -6.38 -7.38
C GLU A 29 -7.59 -5.41 -8.55
N LEU A 30 -6.70 -4.41 -8.43
CA LEU A 30 -6.39 -3.49 -9.52
C LEU A 30 -5.89 -4.21 -10.77
N LEU A 31 -4.92 -5.11 -10.61
CA LEU A 31 -4.35 -5.86 -11.74
C LEU A 31 -5.34 -6.87 -12.33
N LEU A 32 -6.17 -7.50 -11.49
CA LEU A 32 -7.22 -8.41 -11.91
C LEU A 32 -8.26 -7.67 -12.76
N SER A 33 -8.74 -6.52 -12.29
CA SER A 33 -9.66 -5.66 -13.05
C SER A 33 -9.08 -5.25 -14.40
N ARG A 34 -7.78 -4.91 -14.46
CA ARG A 34 -7.11 -4.59 -15.72
C ARG A 34 -7.01 -5.80 -16.65
N SER A 35 -6.73 -6.99 -16.12
CA SER A 35 -6.67 -8.23 -16.89
C SER A 35 -8.02 -8.60 -17.52
N GLN A 36 -9.11 -8.42 -16.77
CA GLN A 36 -10.47 -8.63 -17.26
C GLN A 36 -10.83 -7.67 -18.40
N ASN A 37 -10.29 -6.46 -18.38
CA ASN A 37 -10.49 -5.42 -19.40
C ASN A 37 -9.30 -5.30 -20.37
N ARG A 38 -8.52 -6.37 -20.56
CA ARG A 38 -7.31 -6.33 -21.38
C ARG A 38 -7.66 -6.06 -22.84
N ILE A 39 -6.91 -5.15 -23.46
CA ILE A 39 -7.04 -4.80 -24.88
C ILE A 39 -5.97 -5.54 -25.69
N ASN A 40 -4.80 -5.77 -25.11
CA ASN A 40 -3.70 -6.53 -25.68
C ASN A 40 -2.93 -7.27 -24.56
N GLU A 41 -1.77 -7.83 -24.88
CA GLU A 41 -0.95 -8.62 -23.95
C GLU A 41 -0.33 -7.82 -22.79
N TYR A 42 -0.31 -6.49 -22.88
CA TYR A 42 0.32 -5.64 -21.88
C TYR A 42 -0.66 -5.18 -20.80
N VAL A 43 -0.21 -5.20 -19.55
CA VAL A 43 -1.00 -4.68 -18.40
C VAL A 43 -1.38 -3.22 -18.61
N PHE A 44 -0.51 -2.42 -19.23
CA PHE A 44 -0.72 -1.00 -19.55
C PHE A 44 -0.65 -0.77 -21.06
N PRO A 45 -1.77 -0.95 -21.80
CA PRO A 45 -1.79 -0.74 -23.23
C PRO A 45 -1.57 0.73 -23.58
N GLY A 46 -0.90 0.96 -24.71
CA GLY A 46 -0.59 2.28 -25.25
C GLY A 46 -1.07 2.39 -26.69
N LYS A 47 -1.27 3.63 -27.17
CA LYS A 47 -1.72 3.90 -28.55
C LYS A 47 -0.58 4.05 -29.57
N GLY A 48 0.68 3.94 -29.12
CA GLY A 48 1.85 4.06 -29.98
C GLY A 48 2.19 2.75 -30.71
N ALA A 49 3.19 2.80 -31.58
CA ALA A 49 3.64 1.63 -32.37
C ALA A 49 4.02 0.41 -31.52
N ALA A 50 4.55 0.63 -30.31
CA ALA A 50 4.89 -0.44 -29.37
C ALA A 50 3.66 -1.14 -28.75
N GLY A 51 2.44 -0.60 -28.89
CA GLY A 51 1.22 -1.18 -28.31
C GLY A 51 1.11 -1.07 -26.78
N HIS A 52 2.13 -0.59 -26.09
CA HIS A 52 2.15 -0.41 -24.63
C HIS A 52 2.69 0.95 -24.21
N ILE A 53 2.55 1.27 -22.92
CA ILE A 53 3.16 2.47 -22.33
C ILE A 53 4.68 2.35 -22.40
N ILE A 54 5.34 3.34 -22.99
CA ILE A 54 6.81 3.48 -22.96
C ILE A 54 7.20 4.43 -21.82
N GLU A 55 6.52 5.57 -21.75
CA GLU A 55 6.77 6.63 -20.78
C GLU A 55 5.44 7.14 -20.18
N PRO A 56 5.33 7.29 -18.86
CA PRO A 56 4.08 7.74 -18.22
C PRO A 56 3.87 9.26 -18.26
N ARG A 57 4.62 10.01 -19.08
CA ARG A 57 4.62 11.48 -19.10
C ARG A 57 3.23 12.09 -19.23
N LYS A 58 2.37 11.51 -20.08
CA LYS A 58 1.00 11.99 -20.27
C LYS A 58 0.15 11.82 -19.00
N GLN A 59 0.25 10.67 -18.35
CA GLN A 59 -0.45 10.36 -17.11
C GLN A 59 0.05 11.26 -15.97
N MET A 60 1.37 11.44 -15.85
CA MET A 60 1.98 12.35 -14.88
C MET A 60 1.48 13.79 -15.07
N THR A 61 1.46 14.28 -16.31
CA THR A 61 0.95 15.62 -16.64
C THR A 61 -0.53 15.77 -16.25
N ASN A 62 -1.35 14.75 -16.52
CA ASN A 62 -2.76 14.77 -16.15
C ASN A 62 -2.93 14.84 -14.63
N VAL A 63 -2.18 14.04 -13.87
CA VAL A 63 -2.24 14.06 -12.40
C VAL A 63 -1.79 15.42 -11.87
N THR A 64 -0.66 15.95 -12.36
CA THR A 64 -0.17 17.28 -11.97
C THR A 64 -1.19 18.39 -12.26
N LYS A 65 -1.89 18.33 -13.39
CA LYS A 65 -2.94 19.30 -13.72
C LYS A 65 -4.13 19.21 -12.77
N LEU A 66 -4.52 18.00 -12.37
CA LEU A 66 -5.67 17.78 -11.48
C LEU A 66 -5.34 18.08 -10.01
N SER A 67 -4.12 17.76 -9.57
CA SER A 67 -3.71 17.94 -8.17
C SER A 67 -3.06 19.30 -7.89
N GLY A 68 -2.56 19.98 -8.92
CA GLY A 68 -1.72 21.17 -8.77
C GLY A 68 -0.30 20.86 -8.27
N ILE A 69 0.07 19.58 -8.14
CA ILE A 69 1.36 19.15 -7.58
C ILE A 69 2.26 18.64 -8.72
N HIS A 70 3.43 19.25 -8.86
CA HIS A 70 4.46 18.76 -9.79
C HIS A 70 5.31 17.68 -9.12
N PHE A 71 5.48 16.54 -9.79
CA PHE A 71 6.27 15.42 -9.30
C PHE A 71 6.77 14.55 -10.47
N THR A 72 7.79 13.74 -10.20
CA THR A 72 8.40 12.79 -11.13
C THR A 72 8.14 11.34 -10.70
N VAL A 73 8.44 10.39 -11.58
CA VAL A 73 8.39 8.95 -11.23
C VAL A 73 9.38 8.61 -10.11
N HIS A 74 10.50 9.34 -10.03
CA HIS A 74 11.46 9.16 -8.93
C HIS A 74 10.87 9.63 -7.60
N ASP A 75 10.09 10.70 -7.60
CA ASP A 75 9.43 11.18 -6.39
C ASP A 75 8.43 10.15 -5.87
N LEU A 76 7.70 9.44 -6.74
CA LEU A 76 6.85 8.33 -6.33
C LEU A 76 7.62 7.23 -5.59
N ARG A 77 8.81 6.87 -6.08
CA ARG A 77 9.69 5.91 -5.41
C ARG A 77 10.18 6.46 -4.06
N ARG A 78 10.56 7.73 -3.98
CA ARG A 78 11.01 8.37 -2.72
C ARG A 78 9.88 8.43 -1.70
N THR A 79 8.67 8.76 -2.12
CA THR A 79 7.47 8.73 -1.27
C THR A 79 7.22 7.32 -0.72
N PHE A 80 7.35 6.28 -1.55
CA PHE A 80 7.25 4.88 -1.08
C PHE A 80 8.28 4.56 0.01
N ILE A 81 9.54 4.97 -0.18
CA ILE A 81 10.62 4.81 0.81
C ILE A 81 10.28 5.54 2.11
N THR A 82 9.96 6.83 2.02
CA THR A 82 9.70 7.68 3.19
C THR A 82 8.53 7.16 4.02
N ILE A 83 7.47 6.68 3.37
CA ILE A 83 6.33 6.07 4.06
C ILE A 83 6.74 4.75 4.72
N ALA A 84 7.50 3.89 4.02
CA ALA A 84 7.95 2.63 4.59
C ALA A 84 8.81 2.84 5.85
N GLU A 85 9.74 3.80 5.81
CA GLU A 85 10.55 4.19 6.97
C GLU A 85 9.67 4.72 8.11
N GLY A 86 8.69 5.58 7.82
CA GLY A 86 7.73 6.08 8.83
C GLY A 86 6.78 5.03 9.41
N LEU A 87 6.70 3.83 8.82
CA LEU A 87 5.96 2.68 9.33
C LEU A 87 6.86 1.67 10.05
N ASP A 88 8.11 2.04 10.34
CA ASP A 88 9.13 1.19 10.96
C ASP A 88 9.36 -0.14 10.22
N ILE A 89 9.24 -0.12 8.88
CA ILE A 89 9.52 -1.30 8.06
C ILE A 89 11.03 -1.49 8.01
N SER A 90 11.50 -2.70 8.35
CA SER A 90 12.93 -3.01 8.36
C SER A 90 13.62 -2.62 7.04
N ALA A 91 14.81 -2.02 7.15
CA ALA A 91 15.63 -1.64 6.01
C ALA A 91 15.91 -2.82 5.06
N TYR A 92 16.01 -4.05 5.59
CA TYR A 92 16.09 -5.27 4.78
C TYR A 92 14.85 -5.45 3.88
N ALA A 93 13.65 -5.44 4.46
CA ALA A 93 12.41 -5.60 3.71
C ALA A 93 12.23 -4.48 2.68
N LEU A 94 12.55 -3.24 3.03
CA LEU A 94 12.46 -2.11 2.11
C LEU A 94 13.42 -2.27 0.91
N LYS A 95 14.71 -2.57 1.17
CA LYS A 95 15.69 -2.84 0.09
C LYS A 95 15.20 -3.93 -0.86
N ARG A 96 14.60 -5.01 -0.31
CA ARG A 96 14.00 -6.08 -1.10
C ARG A 96 12.81 -5.60 -1.92
N LEU A 97 11.84 -4.89 -1.34
CA LEU A 97 10.69 -4.34 -2.07
C LEU A 97 11.08 -3.40 -3.22
N MET A 98 12.26 -2.78 -3.14
CA MET A 98 12.80 -1.88 -4.16
C MET A 98 13.67 -2.54 -5.23
N ASN A 99 13.91 -3.86 -5.13
CA ASN A 99 14.90 -4.58 -5.93
C ASN A 99 16.32 -3.98 -5.84
N HIS A 100 16.72 -3.51 -4.65
CA HIS A 100 18.07 -3.01 -4.41
C HIS A 100 19.02 -4.17 -4.10
N LYS A 101 20.22 -4.15 -4.72
CA LYS A 101 21.27 -5.12 -4.39
C LYS A 101 21.72 -4.95 -2.94
N MET A 102 21.98 -6.07 -2.27
CA MET A 102 22.51 -6.13 -0.89
C MET A 102 24.00 -6.46 -0.88
N SER A 103 24.76 -6.01 -1.88
CA SER A 103 26.19 -6.28 -2.00
C SER A 103 26.96 -5.79 -0.76
N GLY A 104 27.70 -6.69 -0.11
CA GLY A 104 28.52 -6.39 1.08
C GLY A 104 27.88 -6.74 2.43
N ASP A 105 26.63 -7.18 2.45
CA ASP A 105 25.94 -7.59 3.67
C ASP A 105 26.07 -9.11 3.85
N ILE A 106 27.05 -9.54 4.66
CA ILE A 106 27.33 -10.97 4.93
C ILE A 106 26.08 -11.66 5.51
N THR A 107 25.25 -10.91 6.23
CA THR A 107 23.97 -11.36 6.79
C THR A 107 22.87 -11.57 5.75
N ALA A 108 22.94 -10.92 4.59
CA ALA A 108 21.92 -11.06 3.55
C ALA A 108 21.88 -12.45 2.92
N GLY A 109 23.00 -13.19 2.94
CA GLY A 109 23.08 -14.58 2.48
C GLY A 109 22.38 -15.59 3.40
N TYR A 110 22.17 -15.25 4.68
CA TYR A 110 21.51 -16.11 5.67
C TYR A 110 20.01 -15.84 5.81
N ILE A 111 19.53 -14.70 5.32
CA ILE A 111 18.12 -14.35 5.37
C ILE A 111 17.43 -15.03 4.19
N VAL A 112 16.70 -16.11 4.49
CA VAL A 112 15.82 -16.80 3.53
C VAL A 112 15.02 -15.75 2.77
N THR A 113 15.16 -15.76 1.44
CA THR A 113 14.64 -14.76 0.51
C THR A 113 13.12 -14.89 0.30
N ASP A 114 12.41 -15.31 1.33
CA ASP A 114 11.00 -15.65 1.27
C ASP A 114 10.14 -14.40 1.05
N VAL A 115 9.41 -14.42 -0.06
CA VAL A 115 8.43 -13.39 -0.44
C VAL A 115 7.36 -13.21 0.65
N GLU A 116 7.09 -14.24 1.45
CA GLU A 116 6.12 -14.18 2.54
C GLU A 116 6.50 -13.12 3.58
N ARG A 117 7.80 -12.94 3.86
CA ARG A 117 8.27 -11.90 4.79
C ARG A 117 8.00 -10.48 4.29
N LEU A 118 7.80 -10.31 2.99
CA LEU A 118 7.52 -9.02 2.37
C LEU A 118 6.03 -8.69 2.32
N ARG A 119 5.14 -9.68 2.55
CA ARG A 119 3.68 -9.49 2.44
C ARG A 119 3.15 -8.46 3.43
N ARG A 120 3.50 -8.62 4.71
CA ARG A 120 3.06 -7.69 5.76
C ARG A 120 3.59 -6.27 5.51
N PRO A 121 4.89 -6.04 5.24
CA PRO A 121 5.41 -4.73 4.82
C PRO A 121 4.66 -4.12 3.62
N MET A 122 4.49 -4.88 2.53
CA MET A 122 3.79 -4.40 1.33
C MET A 122 2.33 -4.01 1.62
N GLN A 123 1.63 -4.82 2.43
CA GLN A 123 0.26 -4.53 2.84
C GLN A 123 0.19 -3.28 3.73
N GLN A 124 1.09 -3.12 4.71
CA GLN A 124 1.12 -1.95 5.59
C GLN A 124 1.30 -0.65 4.81
N ILE A 125 2.23 -0.62 3.84
CA ILE A 125 2.45 0.54 2.98
C ILE A 125 1.18 0.84 2.16
N THR A 126 0.55 -0.21 1.59
CA THR A 126 -0.68 -0.06 0.83
C THR A 126 -1.82 0.49 1.69
N ASP A 127 -2.02 -0.04 2.90
CA ASP A 127 -3.06 0.40 3.82
C ASP A 127 -2.86 1.86 4.22
N TYR A 128 -1.61 2.30 4.41
CA TYR A 128 -1.30 3.70 4.66
C TYR A 128 -1.75 4.60 3.50
N PHE A 129 -1.43 4.24 2.26
CA PHE A 129 -1.90 4.99 1.09
C PHE A 129 -3.43 5.06 1.03
N LEU A 130 -4.11 3.93 1.27
CA LEU A 130 -5.58 3.87 1.21
C LEU A 130 -6.25 4.73 2.29
N LYS A 131 -5.64 4.83 3.48
CA LYS A 131 -6.08 5.75 4.54
C LYS A 131 -5.87 7.21 4.12
N CYS A 132 -4.70 7.56 3.59
CA CYS A 132 -4.43 8.92 3.09
C CYS A 132 -5.38 9.33 1.96
N MET A 133 -5.79 8.38 1.13
CA MET A 133 -6.75 8.60 0.04
C MET A 133 -8.22 8.60 0.50
N SER A 134 -8.49 8.40 1.80
CA SER A 134 -9.85 8.23 2.35
C SER A 134 -10.65 7.09 1.70
N VAL A 135 -9.97 6.08 1.15
CA VAL A 135 -10.60 4.86 0.62
C VAL A 135 -10.91 3.89 1.75
N GLN A 136 -10.10 3.90 2.82
CA GLN A 136 -10.35 3.18 4.06
C GLN A 136 -10.42 4.15 5.24
N PRO A 137 -11.27 3.88 6.25
CA PRO A 137 -11.32 4.69 7.45
C PRO A 137 -9.99 4.60 8.22
N SER A 138 -9.51 5.75 8.69
CA SER A 138 -8.27 5.83 9.47
C SER A 138 -8.45 5.33 10.92
N ALA A 139 -9.67 5.35 11.42
CA ALA A 139 -10.04 4.88 12.76
C ALA A 139 -11.47 4.35 12.77
N THR A 140 -11.75 3.40 13.66
CA THR A 140 -13.12 2.98 13.99
C THR A 140 -13.77 4.08 14.82
N VAL A 141 -14.84 4.68 14.30
CA VAL A 141 -15.66 5.64 15.06
C VAL A 141 -16.60 4.84 15.95
N LEU A 142 -16.36 4.88 17.26
CA LEU A 142 -17.28 4.31 18.25
C LEU A 142 -18.21 5.41 18.73
N GLU A 143 -19.50 5.23 18.53
CA GLU A 143 -20.52 6.15 19.00
C GLU A 143 -20.70 5.96 20.51
N ILE A 144 -20.40 7.00 21.29
CA ILE A 144 -20.53 6.95 22.75
C ILE A 144 -22.01 7.12 23.08
N GLN A 145 -22.65 6.02 23.51
CA GLN A 145 -24.01 6.06 24.04
C GLN A 145 -23.97 6.72 25.43
N LEU A 146 -24.48 7.94 25.53
CA LEU A 146 -24.69 8.62 26.81
C LEU A 146 -25.76 7.85 27.60
N GLN A 147 -25.34 7.10 28.62
CA GLN A 147 -26.29 6.58 29.60
C GLN A 147 -26.90 7.77 30.34
N GLN A 148 -28.20 7.97 30.15
CA GLN A 148 -28.98 8.91 30.95
C GLN A 148 -28.92 8.43 32.40
N GLY A 149 -28.18 9.15 33.24
CA GLY A 149 -28.17 8.90 34.67
C GLY A 149 -29.59 9.11 35.21
N GLU A 150 -30.24 8.05 35.68
CA GLU A 150 -31.46 8.16 36.44
C GLU A 150 -31.16 8.98 37.70
N ALA A 151 -31.63 10.22 37.72
CA ALA A 151 -31.59 11.06 38.90
C ALA A 151 -32.47 10.39 39.98
N HIS A 152 -31.82 9.74 40.94
CA HIS A 152 -32.49 9.22 42.13
C HIS A 152 -33.12 10.38 42.90
N ALA A 153 -34.43 10.56 42.72
CA ALA A 153 -35.21 11.53 43.47
C ALA A 153 -35.21 11.12 44.95
N LYS A 154 -34.56 11.92 45.78
CA LYS A 154 -34.62 11.76 47.25
C LYS A 154 -36.07 11.95 47.69
N GLN A 155 -36.66 10.92 48.28
CA GLN A 155 -37.96 11.02 48.94
C GLN A 155 -37.88 12.04 50.08
N PRO A 156 -38.88 12.93 50.24
CA PRO A 156 -38.93 13.84 51.35
C PRO A 156 -39.19 13.06 52.64
N VAL A 157 -38.29 13.20 53.61
CA VAL A 157 -38.47 12.68 54.97
C VAL A 157 -39.54 13.52 55.65
N SER A 158 -40.75 12.99 55.77
CA SER A 158 -41.80 13.55 56.62
C SER A 158 -41.43 13.32 58.09
N GLN A 159 -41.11 14.39 58.80
CA GLN A 159 -40.98 14.38 60.26
C GLN A 159 -42.38 14.30 60.89
N LEU A 160 -42.60 13.29 61.74
CA LEU A 160 -43.58 13.30 62.84
C LEU A 160 -42.94 14.02 64.04
N PRO A 161 -43.67 14.64 64.98
CA PRO A 161 -45.06 14.36 65.39
C PRO A 161 -46.09 15.47 65.12
#